data_AF-A0A7Y0AG81-F1
#
_entry.id   AF-A0A7Y0AG81-F1
#
_cell.length_a   1.000
_cell.length_b   1.000
_cell.length_c   1.000
_cell.angle_alpha   90.00
_cell.angle_beta   90.00
_cell.angle_gamma   90.00
#
_symmetry.space_group_name_H-M   'P 1'
#
loop_
_entity.id
_entity.type
_entity.pdbx_description
1 polymer ?
#
loop_
_entity_poly.entity_id
_entity_poly.type
_entity_poly.pdbx_seq_one_letter_code
_entity_poly.pdbx_strand_id
1 'polypeptide(L)'
;MPCAAPAAAPAWRSPLGVAARQKRRQGQLSGPRRQASRTGTFAGHNQAGSVGSFLSMTDFEHEFEEALEADPHTGELLVLVPFSVAEVYGTKGELPVRTRIEGFPYLGELTPYGEGYHALIVPRAVRRAVGKTVGDVLRVALSRDPDERVVPLPDDLAAALANEPAALAFYKKLPQPDQRAYVRYLAGAKRPDERGKRLQETVYRLGQGLKRK
;
A
#
# COMPACT_ATOMS: atom_id res chain seq x y z
N MET A 1 -5.32 15.66 22.84
CA MET A 1 -4.97 14.40 22.15
C MET A 1 -3.65 13.93 22.75
N PRO A 2 -3.61 12.91 23.63
CA PRO A 2 -2.34 12.47 24.19
C PRO A 2 -1.54 11.76 23.09
N CYS A 3 -0.32 12.26 22.86
CA CYS A 3 0.71 11.60 22.07
C CYS A 3 0.94 10.21 22.66
N ALA A 4 0.72 9.14 21.89
CA ALA A 4 1.16 7.82 22.28
C ALA A 4 2.68 7.89 22.50
N ALA A 5 3.13 7.51 23.70
CA ALA A 5 4.56 7.41 23.99
C ALA A 5 5.16 6.35 23.06
N PRO A 6 6.37 6.57 22.50
CA PRO A 6 7.01 5.55 21.70
C PRO A 6 7.22 4.31 22.55
N ALA A 7 6.83 3.14 22.04
CA ALA A 7 7.18 1.86 22.63
C ALA A 7 8.71 1.79 22.77
N ALA A 8 9.20 1.26 23.89
CA ALA A 8 10.62 1.05 24.11
C ALA A 8 11.22 0.31 22.90
N ALA A 9 12.43 0.67 22.47
CA ALA A 9 13.08 -0.07 21.39
C ALA A 9 13.34 -1.53 21.81
N PRO A 10 13.20 -2.53 20.91
CA PRO A 10 13.48 -3.93 21.25
C PRO A 10 14.94 -4.13 21.69
N ALA A 11 15.18 -5.17 22.49
CA ALA A 11 16.47 -5.39 23.19
C ALA A 11 17.70 -5.54 22.27
N TRP A 12 17.50 -5.79 20.97
CA TRP A 12 18.56 -5.88 19.96
C TRP A 12 18.90 -4.53 19.30
N ARG A 13 18.09 -3.48 19.49
CA ARG A 13 18.42 -2.12 19.05
C ARG A 13 19.46 -1.53 20.00
N SER A 14 20.69 -1.38 19.52
CA SER A 14 21.69 -0.55 20.20
C SER A 14 21.21 0.91 20.24
N PRO A 15 21.32 1.63 21.37
CA PRO A 15 20.94 3.03 21.47
C PRO A 15 22.01 3.90 20.79
N LEU A 16 22.02 3.95 19.46
CA LEU A 16 22.97 4.78 18.72
C LEU A 16 22.29 5.47 17.54
N GLY A 17 22.18 6.81 17.64
CA GLY A 17 22.38 7.65 16.46
C GLY A 17 21.26 8.59 16.02
N VAL A 18 20.31 9.01 16.87
CA VAL A 18 19.46 10.17 16.54
C VAL A 18 20.25 11.47 16.74
N ALA A 19 21.30 11.65 15.92
CA ALA A 19 21.99 12.93 15.79
C ALA A 19 21.44 13.62 14.53
N ALA A 20 20.42 14.45 14.73
CA ALA A 20 19.87 15.35 13.73
C ALA A 20 20.99 16.21 13.11
N ARG A 21 21.47 15.84 11.92
CA ARG A 21 22.46 16.61 11.17
C ARG A 21 21.76 17.73 10.39
N GLN A 22 21.45 18.83 11.07
CA GLN A 22 21.07 20.11 10.45
C GLN A 22 22.20 20.63 9.55
N LYS A 23 22.08 20.49 8.23
CA LYS A 23 22.88 21.28 7.30
C LYS A 23 22.22 22.64 7.09
N ARG A 24 22.72 23.63 7.81
CA ARG A 24 22.61 25.06 7.46
C ARG A 24 23.20 25.27 6.06
N ARG A 25 22.38 25.73 5.10
CA ARG A 25 22.85 26.43 3.90
C ARG A 25 22.48 27.90 4.04
N GLN A 26 23.41 28.70 4.55
CA GLN A 26 23.46 30.13 4.24
C GLN A 26 24.16 30.27 2.88
N GLY A 27 23.52 31.00 1.97
CA GLY A 27 24.05 31.33 0.66
C GLY A 27 23.27 32.51 0.12
N GLN A 28 23.59 33.70 0.62
CA GLN A 28 23.20 34.99 0.06
C GLN A 28 23.78 35.12 -1.35
N LEU A 29 22.95 35.47 -2.34
CA LEU A 29 23.40 36.15 -3.54
C LEU A 29 22.40 37.26 -3.89
N SER A 30 22.94 38.47 -3.83
CA SER A 30 22.36 39.77 -4.14
C SER A 30 22.07 39.91 -5.64
N GLY A 31 21.03 40.68 -6.00
CA GLY A 31 20.72 41.09 -7.38
C GLY A 31 21.75 42.06 -8.00
N PRO A 32 21.48 42.77 -9.13
CA PRO A 32 20.14 43.20 -9.57
C PRO A 32 19.87 43.29 -11.11
N ARG A 33 18.59 43.58 -11.43
CA ARG A 33 18.02 44.41 -12.55
C ARG A 33 18.35 44.08 -14.03
N ARG A 34 17.28 43.84 -14.81
CA ARG A 34 16.78 44.78 -15.85
C ARG A 34 15.42 44.37 -16.42
N GLN A 35 14.67 45.41 -16.80
CA GLN A 35 13.36 45.39 -17.45
C GLN A 35 13.46 44.98 -18.93
N ALA A 36 12.42 44.34 -19.46
CA ALA A 36 11.92 44.62 -20.80
C ALA A 36 10.49 44.09 -20.95
N SER A 37 9.58 45.02 -21.22
CA SER A 37 8.26 44.81 -21.77
C SER A 37 8.31 44.09 -23.11
N ARG A 38 7.42 43.12 -23.34
CA ARG A 38 6.88 42.86 -24.67
C ARG A 38 5.55 42.11 -24.60
N THR A 39 4.55 42.79 -25.13
CA THR A 39 3.20 42.33 -25.49
C THR A 39 3.26 41.14 -26.43
N GLY A 40 2.46 40.11 -26.15
CA GLY A 40 2.28 38.95 -27.00
C GLY A 40 0.96 38.26 -26.65
N THR A 41 -0.11 38.73 -27.26
CA THR A 41 -1.42 38.07 -27.30
C THR A 41 -1.26 36.68 -27.93
N PHE A 42 -1.57 35.62 -27.19
CA PHE A 42 -1.86 34.33 -27.79
C PHE A 42 -3.10 33.72 -27.14
N ALA A 43 -4.19 33.76 -27.91
CA ALA A 43 -5.39 33.00 -27.67
C ALA A 43 -5.07 31.51 -27.86
N GLY A 44 -5.38 30.71 -26.86
CA GLY A 44 -5.23 29.26 -26.90
C GLY A 44 -6.19 28.66 -25.88
N HIS A 45 -7.33 28.22 -26.38
CA HIS A 45 -8.22 27.28 -25.70
C HIS A 45 -7.41 26.16 -25.07
N ASN A 46 -7.83 25.65 -23.91
CA ASN A 46 -8.01 24.21 -23.67
C ASN A 46 -8.50 23.95 -22.23
N GLN A 47 -9.78 23.58 -22.17
CA GLN A 47 -10.31 22.50 -21.33
C GLN A 47 -9.83 22.47 -19.87
N ALA A 48 -10.54 23.19 -19.00
CA ALA A 48 -10.62 22.85 -17.59
C ALA A 48 -11.49 21.59 -17.44
N GLY A 49 -10.92 20.44 -17.77
CA GLY A 49 -11.38 19.17 -17.22
C GLY A 49 -11.15 19.26 -15.72
N SER A 50 -12.24 19.47 -14.97
CA SER A 50 -12.26 19.42 -13.51
C SER A 50 -11.48 18.19 -13.07
N VAL A 51 -10.31 18.46 -12.50
CA VAL A 51 -9.46 17.51 -11.80
C VAL A 51 -10.34 16.57 -11.00
N GLY A 52 -10.28 15.29 -11.37
CA GLY A 52 -10.89 14.22 -10.62
C GLY A 52 -10.53 14.41 -9.15
N SER A 53 -11.58 14.51 -8.34
CA SER A 53 -11.58 14.50 -6.88
C SER A 53 -10.23 14.10 -6.31
N PHE A 54 -9.46 15.10 -5.87
CA PHE A 54 -8.30 14.89 -5.02
C PHE A 54 -8.83 14.17 -3.78
N LEU A 55 -8.71 12.84 -3.75
CA LEU A 55 -8.98 12.00 -2.60
C LEU A 55 -8.42 12.70 -1.36
N SER A 56 -9.32 12.91 -0.41
CA SER A 56 -9.15 13.80 0.72
C SER A 56 -7.83 13.55 1.45
N MET A 57 -7.17 14.63 1.82
CA MET A 57 -5.91 14.64 2.56
C MET A 57 -6.10 14.26 4.04
N THR A 58 -6.72 13.13 4.42
CA THR A 58 -6.73 12.73 5.86
C THR A 58 -7.09 11.26 6.21
N ASP A 59 -6.76 10.25 5.41
CA ASP A 59 -7.08 8.84 5.74
C ASP A 59 -5.92 8.03 6.36
N PHE A 60 -4.96 8.68 7.03
CA PHE A 60 -3.88 7.99 7.76
C PHE A 60 -4.05 8.19 9.27
N GLU A 61 -4.11 7.09 10.01
CA GLU A 61 -4.41 7.05 11.45
C GLU A 61 -3.18 7.32 12.31
N HIS A 62 -2.00 6.90 11.84
CA HIS A 62 -0.74 7.05 12.54
C HIS A 62 0.33 7.58 11.60
N GLU A 63 1.15 8.49 12.11
CA GLU A 63 2.30 9.01 11.39
C GLU A 63 3.51 9.04 12.33
N PHE A 64 4.64 8.51 11.87
CA PHE A 64 5.87 8.47 12.64
C PHE A 64 7.10 8.55 11.72
N GLU A 65 8.24 8.87 12.33
CA GLU A 65 9.54 8.93 11.67
C GLU A 65 10.44 7.87 12.30
N GLU A 66 10.83 6.88 11.51
CA GLU A 66 11.65 5.76 11.99
C GLU A 66 12.79 5.44 11.03
N ALA A 67 13.86 4.88 11.60
CA ALA A 67 15.03 4.49 10.82
C ALA A 67 14.76 3.23 10.00
N LEU A 68 15.22 3.23 8.75
CA LEU A 68 15.20 2.06 7.89
C LEU A 68 16.30 1.09 8.33
N GLU A 69 15.92 -0.08 8.82
CA GLU A 69 16.85 -1.09 9.33
C GLU A 69 16.93 -2.29 8.39
N ALA A 70 18.07 -2.97 8.40
CA ALA A 70 18.22 -4.25 7.71
C ALA A 70 17.88 -5.39 8.67
N ASP A 71 16.98 -6.26 8.23
CA ASP A 71 16.70 -7.53 8.90
C ASP A 71 17.98 -8.38 8.91
N PRO A 72 18.47 -8.81 10.09
CA PRO A 72 19.69 -9.60 10.19
C PRO A 72 19.56 -11.02 9.61
N HIS A 73 18.35 -11.53 9.40
CA HIS A 73 18.09 -12.89 8.89
C HIS A 73 17.83 -12.89 7.37
N THR A 74 17.04 -11.93 6.88
CA THR A 74 16.61 -11.90 5.47
C THR A 74 17.41 -10.89 4.63
N GLY A 75 18.06 -9.91 5.26
CA GLY A 75 18.70 -8.78 4.58
C GLY A 75 17.71 -7.79 3.95
N GLU A 76 16.41 -7.98 4.20
CA GLU A 76 15.38 -7.04 3.74
C GLU A 76 15.40 -5.77 4.59
N LEU A 77 14.95 -4.65 4.00
CA LEU A 77 14.90 -3.39 4.73
C LEU A 77 13.50 -3.21 5.30
N LEU A 78 13.44 -2.99 6.61
CA LEU A 78 12.22 -2.88 7.39
C LEU A 78 12.19 -1.61 8.24
N VAL A 79 10.99 -1.23 8.63
CA VAL A 79 10.74 -0.18 9.62
C VAL A 79 9.96 -0.79 10.77
N LEU A 80 10.45 -0.62 12.00
CA LEU A 80 9.71 -1.03 13.18
C LEU A 80 8.62 -0.01 13.50
N VAL A 81 7.43 -0.50 13.80
CA VAL A 81 6.31 0.35 14.22
C VAL A 81 6.52 0.73 15.69
N PRO A 82 6.56 2.03 16.04
CA PRO A 82 6.84 2.48 17.40
C PRO A 82 5.64 2.36 18.36
N PHE A 83 4.59 1.65 17.97
CA PHE A 83 3.40 1.41 18.79
C PHE A 83 2.97 -0.06 18.70
N SER A 84 2.24 -0.52 19.72
CA SER A 84 1.72 -1.89 19.77
C SER A 84 0.51 -2.04 18.84
N VAL A 85 0.67 -2.76 17.73
CA VAL A 85 -0.43 -3.11 16.81
C VAL A 85 -1.49 -3.94 17.52
N ALA A 86 -1.09 -4.75 18.50
CA ALA A 86 -2.01 -5.56 19.30
C ALA A 86 -2.95 -4.69 20.16
N GLU A 87 -2.46 -3.58 20.70
CA GLU A 87 -3.26 -2.64 21.49
C GLU A 87 -4.14 -1.75 20.61
N VAL A 88 -3.59 -1.27 19.49
CA VAL A 88 -4.29 -0.34 18.59
C VAL A 88 -5.33 -1.05 17.73
N TYR A 89 -4.99 -2.21 17.15
CA TYR A 89 -5.80 -2.92 16.17
C TYR A 89 -6.38 -4.24 16.67
N GLY A 90 -6.11 -4.63 17.92
CA GLY A 90 -6.62 -5.87 18.52
C GLY A 90 -6.09 -7.15 17.88
N THR A 91 -5.07 -7.04 17.02
CA THR A 91 -4.56 -8.14 16.19
C THR A 91 -3.07 -8.34 16.46
N LYS A 92 -2.68 -9.58 16.79
CA LYS A 92 -1.28 -9.97 17.00
C LYS A 92 -0.60 -10.54 15.74
N GLY A 93 -1.40 -10.87 14.73
CA GLY A 93 -0.93 -11.45 13.47
C GLY A 93 -0.57 -10.38 12.43
N GLU A 94 -0.55 -10.83 11.18
CA GLU A 94 -0.34 -9.98 10.02
C GLU A 94 -1.51 -9.01 9.84
N LEU A 95 -1.20 -7.75 9.54
CA LEU A 95 -2.20 -6.71 9.31
C LEU A 95 -1.93 -5.98 7.98
N PRO A 96 -2.82 -6.07 6.99
CA PRO A 96 -2.70 -5.27 5.77
C PRO A 96 -2.91 -3.79 6.10
N VAL A 97 -2.00 -2.95 5.61
CA VAL A 97 -1.97 -1.52 5.90
C VAL A 97 -1.76 -0.69 4.64
N ARG A 98 -2.43 0.45 4.61
CA ARG A 98 -2.11 1.53 3.67
C ARG A 98 -1.01 2.35 4.26
N THR A 99 0.05 2.56 3.51
CA THR A 99 1.17 3.36 3.97
C THR A 99 1.51 4.45 2.95
N ARG A 100 2.08 5.52 3.44
CA ARG A 100 2.68 6.58 2.63
C ARG A 100 4.05 6.86 3.20
N ILE A 101 5.08 6.60 2.41
CA ILE A 101 6.48 6.75 2.78
C ILE A 101 7.03 7.96 2.05
N GLU A 102 7.38 9.03 2.76
CA GLU A 102 7.88 10.30 2.15
C GLU A 102 6.96 10.83 1.03
N GLY A 103 5.64 10.67 1.21
CA GLY A 103 4.63 11.05 0.21
C GLY A 103 4.34 9.98 -0.85
N PHE A 104 5.17 8.95 -0.99
CA PHE A 104 4.97 7.85 -1.92
C PHE A 104 3.95 6.83 -1.38
N PRO A 105 2.82 6.58 -2.07
CA PRO A 105 1.83 5.61 -1.62
C PRO A 105 2.37 4.18 -1.78
N TYR A 106 2.32 3.41 -0.69
CA TYR A 106 2.75 2.03 -0.65
C TYR A 106 1.73 1.19 0.13
N LEU A 107 1.38 0.03 -0.40
CA LEU A 107 0.51 -0.91 0.28
C LEU A 107 1.36 -2.03 0.83
N GLY A 108 1.37 -2.15 2.14
CA GLY A 108 2.22 -3.09 2.85
C GLY A 108 1.41 -3.94 3.81
N GLU A 109 2.15 -4.75 4.52
CA GLU A 109 1.63 -5.65 5.55
C GLU A 109 2.53 -5.49 6.77
N LEU A 110 1.91 -5.32 7.93
CA LEU A 110 2.61 -5.34 9.21
C LEU A 110 2.76 -6.79 9.64
N THR A 111 4.00 -7.26 9.70
CA THR A 111 4.34 -8.62 10.11
C THR A 111 4.83 -8.59 11.55
N PRO A 112 4.40 -9.52 12.42
CA PRO A 112 4.91 -9.61 13.78
C PRO A 112 6.42 -9.91 13.77
N TYR A 113 7.19 -9.10 14.49
CA TYR A 113 8.66 -9.13 14.52
C TYR A 113 9.22 -9.53 15.90
N GLY A 114 8.48 -10.37 16.64
CA GLY A 114 8.86 -10.81 17.98
C GLY A 114 8.60 -9.75 19.07
N GLU A 115 8.55 -10.18 20.33
CA GLU A 115 8.37 -9.32 21.53
C GLU A 115 7.16 -8.35 21.49
N GLY A 116 6.17 -8.59 20.63
CA GLY A 116 5.01 -7.73 20.47
C GLY A 116 5.20 -6.54 19.52
N TYR A 117 6.34 -6.47 18.83
CA TYR A 117 6.58 -5.50 17.76
C TYR A 117 6.05 -6.01 16.43
N HIS A 118 5.76 -5.06 15.55
CA HIS A 118 5.46 -5.31 14.16
C HIS A 118 6.43 -4.53 13.27
N ALA A 119 6.81 -5.16 12.17
CA ALA A 119 7.69 -4.58 11.17
C ALA A 119 6.93 -4.39 9.84
N LEU A 120 7.23 -3.29 9.17
CA LEU A 120 6.82 -3.04 7.80
C LEU A 120 8.02 -3.25 6.87
N ILE A 121 7.94 -4.25 6.00
CA ILE A 121 8.98 -4.48 4.99
C ILE A 121 8.84 -3.45 3.86
N VAL A 122 9.96 -2.78 3.54
CA VAL A 122 10.02 -1.75 2.49
C VAL A 122 10.67 -2.34 1.22
N PRO A 123 9.88 -2.60 0.16
CA PRO A 123 10.37 -3.26 -1.04
C PRO A 123 11.31 -2.35 -1.83
N ARG A 124 12.14 -2.96 -2.69
CA ARG A 124 13.16 -2.24 -3.47
C ARG A 124 12.60 -1.13 -4.35
N ALA A 125 11.38 -1.31 -4.87
CA ALA A 125 10.70 -0.32 -5.70
C ALA A 125 10.45 0.98 -4.93
N VAL A 126 9.94 0.89 -3.70
CA VAL A 126 9.68 2.06 -2.84
C VAL A 126 10.98 2.73 -2.43
N ARG A 127 11.99 1.94 -2.04
CA ARG A 127 13.33 2.45 -1.70
C ARG A 127 13.95 3.29 -2.82
N ARG A 128 13.82 2.83 -4.07
CA ARG A 128 14.30 3.57 -5.25
C ARG A 128 13.51 4.85 -5.49
N ALA A 129 12.21 4.84 -5.26
CA ALA A 129 11.36 6.02 -5.44
C ALA A 129 11.68 7.12 -4.41
N VAL A 130 11.97 6.71 -3.17
CA VAL A 130 12.23 7.62 -2.05
C VAL A 130 13.72 8.02 -1.96
N GLY A 131 14.62 7.20 -2.52
CA GLY A 131 16.06 7.49 -2.56
C GLY A 131 16.77 7.37 -1.21
N LYS A 132 16.22 6.57 -0.29
CA LYS A 132 16.71 6.37 1.08
C LYS A 132 17.33 4.99 1.25
N THR A 133 18.32 4.91 2.13
CA THR A 133 19.15 3.73 2.38
C THR A 133 19.10 3.31 3.85
N VAL A 134 19.81 2.23 4.20
CA VAL A 134 19.87 1.72 5.58
C VAL A 134 20.38 2.81 6.52
N GLY A 135 19.70 2.98 7.66
CA GLY A 135 20.02 3.99 8.67
C GLY A 135 19.43 5.37 8.39
N ASP A 136 18.84 5.60 7.22
CA ASP A 136 18.11 6.84 6.97
C ASP A 136 16.75 6.83 7.68
N VAL A 137 16.34 8.00 8.17
CA VAL A 137 15.00 8.21 8.73
C VAL A 137 13.99 8.38 7.60
N LEU A 138 12.88 7.66 7.71
CA LEU A 138 11.72 7.68 6.83
C LEU A 138 10.49 8.18 7.59
N ARG A 139 9.78 9.14 7.01
CA ARG A 139 8.44 9.52 7.45
C ARG A 139 7.42 8.55 6.86
N VAL A 140 6.76 7.79 7.73
CA VAL A 140 5.74 6.80 7.39
C VAL A 140 4.41 7.22 7.99
N ALA A 141 3.43 7.45 7.15
CA ALA A 141 2.03 7.53 7.54
C ALA A 141 1.36 6.20 7.23
N LEU A 142 0.63 5.62 8.18
CA LEU A 142 -0.11 4.37 8.02
C LEU A 142 -1.55 4.50 8.49
N SER A 143 -2.40 3.68 7.89
CA SER A 143 -3.73 3.34 8.37
C SER A 143 -3.96 1.86 8.15
N ARG A 144 -4.84 1.27 8.97
CA ARG A 144 -5.39 -0.04 8.64
C ARG A 144 -5.95 0.03 7.22
N ASP A 145 -5.67 -0.97 6.39
CA ASP A 145 -6.36 -1.10 5.12
C ASP A 145 -7.69 -1.83 5.38
N PRO A 146 -8.84 -1.13 5.49
CA PRO A 146 -10.12 -1.81 5.54
C PRO A 146 -10.51 -2.38 4.17
N ASP A 147 -9.78 -2.09 3.08
CA ASP A 147 -10.09 -2.67 1.77
C ASP A 147 -9.70 -4.15 1.75
N GLU A 148 -10.64 -4.93 2.26
CA GLU A 148 -11.38 -5.90 1.47
C GLU A 148 -11.65 -5.34 0.05
N ARG A 149 -10.64 -5.39 -0.83
CA ARG A 149 -10.83 -5.06 -2.25
C ARG A 149 -11.83 -6.02 -2.84
N VAL A 150 -13.09 -5.61 -2.87
CA VAL A 150 -14.11 -6.18 -3.72
C VAL A 150 -13.63 -5.98 -5.14
N VAL A 151 -13.01 -7.01 -5.71
CA VAL A 151 -12.75 -7.01 -7.15
C VAL A 151 -14.14 -7.17 -7.78
N PRO A 152 -14.61 -6.22 -8.61
CA PRO A 152 -15.92 -6.34 -9.21
C PRO A 152 -15.98 -7.64 -10.00
N LEU A 153 -17.05 -8.41 -9.76
CA LEU A 153 -17.26 -9.68 -10.43
C LEU A 153 -17.33 -9.41 -11.95
N PRO A 154 -16.45 -10.00 -12.78
CA PRO A 154 -16.51 -9.82 -14.22
C PRO A 154 -17.87 -10.24 -14.78
N ASP A 155 -18.40 -9.49 -15.74
CA ASP A 155 -19.75 -9.71 -16.29
C ASP A 155 -19.94 -11.13 -16.83
N ASP A 156 -18.90 -11.71 -17.43
CA ASP A 156 -18.92 -13.07 -17.96
C ASP A 156 -18.98 -14.12 -16.84
N LEU A 157 -18.22 -13.95 -15.76
CA LEU A 157 -18.30 -14.83 -14.59
C LEU A 157 -19.65 -14.67 -13.88
N ALA A 158 -20.18 -13.45 -13.78
CA ALA A 158 -21.49 -13.18 -13.22
C ALA A 158 -22.60 -13.88 -14.01
N ALA A 159 -22.57 -13.77 -15.35
CA ALA A 159 -23.51 -14.45 -16.23
C ALA A 159 -23.41 -15.98 -16.13
N ALA A 160 -22.19 -16.51 -16.03
CA ALA A 160 -21.96 -17.94 -15.88
C ALA A 160 -22.48 -18.50 -14.56
N LEU A 161 -22.24 -17.78 -13.45
CA LEU A 161 -22.75 -18.15 -12.13
C LEU A 161 -24.27 -17.94 -11.99
N ALA A 162 -24.86 -17.04 -12.76
CA ALA A 162 -26.32 -16.86 -12.79
C ALA A 162 -27.05 -18.09 -13.36
N ASN A 163 -26.41 -18.83 -14.28
CA ASN A 163 -26.95 -20.07 -14.82
C ASN A 163 -26.84 -21.27 -13.85
N GLU A 164 -25.99 -21.17 -12.82
CA GLU A 164 -25.69 -22.25 -11.89
C GLU A 164 -25.78 -21.76 -10.42
N PRO A 165 -26.98 -21.75 -9.81
CA PRO A 165 -27.20 -21.16 -8.50
C PRO A 165 -26.42 -21.86 -7.38
N ALA A 166 -26.12 -23.16 -7.52
CA ALA A 166 -25.27 -23.89 -6.58
C ALA A 166 -23.83 -23.35 -6.57
N ALA A 167 -23.27 -23.09 -7.76
CA ALA A 167 -21.94 -22.51 -7.91
C ALA A 167 -21.89 -21.08 -7.35
N LEU A 168 -22.93 -20.27 -7.60
CA LEU A 168 -23.05 -18.92 -7.04
C LEU A 168 -23.09 -18.92 -5.52
N ALA A 169 -23.88 -19.82 -4.92
CA ALA A 169 -23.98 -19.94 -3.47
C ALA A 169 -22.64 -20.36 -2.84
N PHE A 170 -21.91 -21.27 -3.48
CA PHE A 170 -20.58 -21.66 -3.01
C PHE A 170 -19.57 -20.52 -3.18
N TYR A 171 -19.57 -19.83 -4.31
CA TYR A 171 -18.68 -18.68 -4.56
C TYR A 171 -18.86 -17.58 -3.51
N LYS A 172 -20.11 -17.24 -3.17
CA LYS A 172 -20.43 -16.23 -2.13
C LYS A 172 -19.95 -16.62 -0.73
N LYS A 173 -19.80 -17.92 -0.45
CA LYS A 173 -19.28 -18.41 0.84
C LYS A 173 -17.75 -18.37 0.92
N LEU A 174 -17.05 -18.26 -0.21
CA LEU A 174 -15.59 -18.25 -0.22
C LEU A 174 -15.04 -16.96 0.40
N PRO A 175 -13.92 -17.03 1.13
CA PRO A 175 -13.15 -15.85 1.52
C PRO A 175 -12.79 -14.99 0.31
N GLN A 176 -12.80 -13.66 0.48
CA GLN A 176 -12.47 -12.71 -0.58
C GLN A 176 -11.12 -12.92 -1.28
N PRO A 177 -10.03 -13.35 -0.60
CA PRO A 177 -8.79 -13.72 -1.29
C PRO A 177 -8.99 -14.79 -2.37
N ASP A 178 -9.87 -15.76 -2.12
CA ASP A 178 -10.17 -16.84 -3.05
C ASP A 178 -11.04 -16.34 -4.20
N GLN A 179 -12.05 -15.52 -3.90
CA GLN A 179 -12.89 -14.86 -4.91
C GLN A 179 -12.02 -14.05 -5.89
N ARG A 180 -11.04 -13.29 -5.36
CA ARG A 180 -10.07 -12.51 -6.14
C ARG A 180 -9.14 -13.40 -6.95
N ALA A 181 -8.72 -14.55 -6.41
CA ALA A 181 -7.87 -15.50 -7.13
C ALA A 181 -8.55 -16.04 -8.40
N TYR A 182 -9.87 -16.28 -8.37
CA TYR A 182 -10.65 -16.66 -9.55
C TYR A 182 -10.70 -15.54 -10.59
N VAL A 183 -10.96 -14.30 -10.16
CA VAL A 183 -10.97 -13.16 -11.10
C VAL A 183 -9.60 -12.98 -11.77
N ARG A 184 -8.51 -13.08 -11.01
CA ARG A 184 -7.14 -13.06 -11.55
C ARG A 184 -6.87 -14.21 -12.52
N TYR A 185 -7.35 -15.40 -12.21
CA TYR A 185 -7.20 -16.58 -13.07
C TYR A 185 -7.88 -16.40 -14.43
N LEU A 186 -9.09 -15.84 -14.44
CA LEU A 186 -9.82 -15.52 -15.67
C LEU A 186 -9.18 -14.36 -16.42
N ALA A 187 -8.76 -13.30 -15.72
CA ALA A 187 -8.06 -12.16 -16.32
C ALA A 187 -6.73 -12.55 -16.99
N GLY A 188 -6.07 -13.60 -16.49
CA GLY A 188 -4.86 -14.14 -17.11
C GLY A 188 -5.06 -14.86 -18.44
N ALA A 189 -6.31 -15.16 -18.84
CA ALA A 189 -6.60 -15.76 -20.15
C ALA A 189 -6.76 -14.65 -21.21
N LYS A 190 -5.71 -14.45 -22.01
CA LYS A 190 -5.69 -13.41 -23.05
C LYS A 190 -6.53 -13.80 -24.29
N ARG A 191 -6.72 -15.09 -24.52
CA ARG A 191 -7.50 -15.62 -25.64
C ARG A 191 -8.96 -15.86 -25.20
N PRO A 192 -9.97 -15.45 -25.99
CA PRO A 192 -11.37 -15.67 -25.64
C PRO A 192 -11.70 -17.16 -25.49
N ASP A 193 -11.13 -18.02 -26.34
CA ASP A 193 -11.33 -19.48 -26.27
C ASP A 193 -10.84 -20.07 -24.93
N GLU A 194 -9.67 -19.62 -24.44
CA GLU A 194 -9.12 -20.07 -23.17
C GLU A 194 -9.92 -19.51 -21.99
N ARG A 195 -10.41 -18.28 -22.10
CA ARG A 195 -11.26 -17.66 -21.09
C ARG A 195 -12.55 -18.46 -20.92
N GLY A 196 -13.20 -18.85 -22.03
CA GLY A 196 -14.39 -19.70 -22.02
C GLY A 196 -14.14 -21.06 -21.35
N LYS A 197 -13.05 -21.74 -21.70
CA LYS A 197 -12.66 -23.03 -21.07
C LYS A 197 -12.42 -22.89 -19.56
N ARG A 198 -11.69 -21.84 -19.14
CA ARG A 198 -11.43 -21.59 -17.71
C ARG A 198 -12.71 -21.27 -16.94
N LEU A 199 -13.64 -20.56 -17.56
CA LEU A 199 -14.91 -20.17 -16.97
C LEU A 199 -15.83 -21.38 -16.79
N GLN A 200 -15.94 -22.26 -17.80
CA GLN A 200 -16.67 -23.53 -17.68
C GLN A 200 -16.09 -24.41 -16.56
N GLU A 201 -14.77 -24.59 -16.52
CA GLU A 201 -14.10 -25.37 -15.47
C GLU A 201 -14.33 -24.75 -14.08
N THR A 202 -14.31 -23.42 -13.99
CA THR A 202 -14.54 -22.71 -12.72
C THR A 202 -15.96 -22.95 -12.21
N VAL A 203 -16.97 -22.78 -13.07
CA VAL A 203 -18.38 -23.00 -12.70
C VAL A 203 -18.61 -24.46 -12.32
N TYR A 204 -18.06 -25.42 -13.09
CA TYR A 204 -18.16 -26.84 -12.78
C TYR A 204 -17.59 -27.17 -11.39
N ARG A 205 -16.38 -26.71 -11.08
CA ARG A 205 -15.76 -26.94 -9.76
C ARG A 205 -16.52 -26.28 -8.62
N LEU A 206 -16.96 -25.04 -8.80
CA LEU A 206 -17.74 -24.32 -7.79
C LEU A 206 -19.08 -25.02 -7.53
N GLY A 207 -19.72 -25.57 -8.57
CA GLY A 207 -20.93 -26.39 -8.44
C GLY A 207 -20.72 -27.68 -7.65
N GLN A 208 -19.51 -28.25 -7.71
CA GLN A 208 -19.11 -29.42 -6.90
C GLN A 208 -18.60 -29.04 -5.50
N GLY A 209 -18.60 -27.75 -5.13
CA GLY A 209 -18.05 -27.28 -3.85
C GLY A 209 -16.52 -27.41 -3.75
N LEU A 210 -15.83 -27.53 -4.88
CA LEU A 210 -14.37 -27.67 -4.92
C LEU A 210 -13.74 -26.29 -5.13
N LYS A 211 -12.91 -25.87 -4.16
CA LYS A 211 -12.07 -24.69 -4.29
C LYS A 211 -10.86 -24.98 -5.19
N ARG A 212 -10.45 -23.98 -5.97
CA ARG A 212 -9.18 -23.99 -6.71
C ARG A 212 -8.01 -23.98 -5.71
N LYS A 213 -7.20 -25.05 -5.76
CA LYS A 213 -5.93 -25.17 -5.04
C LYS A 213 -4.85 -24.31 -5.69
#